data_AF-A0A0L0D8Z2-F1
#
_entry.id   AF-A0A0L0D8Z2-F1
#
_cell.length_a   1.000
_cell.length_b   1.000
_cell.length_c   1.000
_cell.angle_alpha   90.00
_cell.angle_beta   90.00
_cell.angle_gamma   90.00
#
_symmetry.space_group_name_H-M   'P 1'
#
loop_
_entity.id
_entity.type
_entity.pdbx_description
1 polymer ?
#
loop_
_entity_poly.entity_id
_entity_poly.type
_entity_poly.pdbx_seq_one_letter_code
_entity_poly.pdbx_strand_id
1 'polypeptide(L)'
;METLPETLPAPLVQLDPATAADLVPDAAISAAAWYHQAAVSEALFGSSGARVVAALAAHYPDHFVWATQFSNVHTTFAFTEPGFVLDDVVWRGPEQYFQAQKAAHDPPTYADLAAAMADASPEEAFALGRRAPLRDDWEDVKVDVMRVAVEAKFRADDSLRQLLLSTAPHALVQIKPHDPFWGTGRDGSGANMLGDMLMDLRAKLMAEVGE
;
A
#
# COMPACT_ATOMS: atom_id res chain seq x y z
N MET A 1 13.35 -12.18 -7.97
CA MET A 1 11.92 -12.45 -7.68
C MET A 1 11.35 -13.21 -8.86
N GLU A 2 10.45 -14.17 -8.64
CA GLU A 2 9.73 -14.86 -9.72
C GLU A 2 8.84 -13.85 -10.46
N THR A 3 8.88 -13.83 -11.79
CA THR A 3 8.01 -13.00 -12.62
C THR A 3 6.66 -13.68 -12.80
N LEU A 4 5.57 -12.95 -12.58
CA LEU A 4 4.23 -13.44 -12.84
C LEU A 4 4.02 -13.74 -14.35
N PRO A 5 3.14 -14.69 -14.71
CA PRO A 5 2.80 -14.93 -16.10
C PRO A 5 2.17 -13.67 -16.74
N GLU A 6 2.29 -13.53 -18.06
CA GLU A 6 1.74 -12.39 -18.81
C GLU A 6 0.21 -12.28 -18.67
N THR A 7 -0.47 -13.42 -18.52
CA THR A 7 -1.90 -13.49 -18.22
C THR A 7 -2.11 -14.20 -16.90
N LEU A 8 -2.88 -13.58 -16.00
CA LEU A 8 -3.24 -14.20 -14.73
C LEU A 8 -4.42 -15.17 -14.93
N PRO A 9 -4.42 -16.32 -14.25
CA PRO A 9 -5.58 -17.22 -14.24
C PRO A 9 -6.68 -16.78 -13.27
N ALA A 10 -6.35 -15.91 -12.30
CA ALA A 10 -7.23 -15.35 -11.29
C ALA A 10 -6.53 -14.17 -10.60
N PRO A 11 -7.25 -13.31 -9.83
CA PRO A 11 -6.60 -12.31 -8.99
C PRO A 11 -5.70 -12.93 -7.92
N LEU A 12 -4.53 -12.34 -7.71
CA LEU A 12 -3.50 -12.87 -6.80
C LEU A 12 -3.15 -11.90 -5.67
N VAL A 13 -2.72 -12.45 -4.54
CA VAL A 13 -2.11 -11.71 -3.44
C VAL A 13 -0.75 -12.30 -3.11
N GLN A 14 0.24 -11.44 -2.91
CA GLN A 14 1.48 -11.81 -2.27
C GLN A 14 1.35 -11.59 -0.77
N LEU A 15 1.70 -12.62 0.01
CA LEU A 15 1.73 -12.56 1.47
C LEU A 15 3.17 -12.69 1.94
N ASP A 16 3.48 -11.98 3.04
CA ASP A 16 4.67 -12.28 3.83
C ASP A 16 4.62 -13.75 4.33
N PRO A 17 5.74 -14.51 4.31
CA PRO A 17 5.73 -15.92 4.69
C PRO A 17 5.16 -16.20 6.09
N ALA A 18 5.39 -15.32 7.07
CA ALA A 18 4.85 -15.51 8.41
C ALA A 18 3.32 -15.37 8.41
N THR A 19 2.80 -14.40 7.66
CA THR A 19 1.35 -14.21 7.48
C THR A 19 0.72 -15.41 6.78
N ALA A 20 1.38 -15.94 5.75
CA ALA A 20 0.83 -17.01 4.95
C ALA A 20 0.74 -18.34 5.69
N ALA A 21 1.72 -18.65 6.55
CA ALA A 21 1.78 -19.89 7.31
C ALA A 21 0.56 -20.08 8.24
N ASP A 22 0.04 -19.00 8.80
CA ASP A 22 -1.10 -19.06 9.72
C ASP A 22 -2.45 -19.10 8.97
N LEU A 23 -2.53 -18.45 7.81
CA LEU A 23 -3.80 -18.23 7.12
C LEU A 23 -4.10 -19.28 6.06
N VAL A 24 -3.11 -19.62 5.22
CA VAL A 24 -3.25 -20.49 4.05
C VAL A 24 -1.95 -21.27 3.76
N PRO A 25 -1.45 -22.09 4.72
CA PRO A 25 -0.09 -22.66 4.69
C PRO A 25 0.24 -23.48 3.43
N ASP A 26 -0.75 -24.16 2.85
CA ASP A 26 -0.56 -25.06 1.70
C ASP A 26 -1.17 -24.52 0.40
N ALA A 27 -1.56 -23.25 0.34
CA ALA A 27 -2.26 -22.68 -0.83
C ALA A 27 -1.38 -21.79 -1.72
N ALA A 28 -0.06 -21.74 -1.47
CA ALA A 28 0.86 -20.97 -2.29
C ALA A 28 0.90 -21.57 -3.70
N ILE A 29 0.67 -20.73 -4.70
CA ILE A 29 0.70 -21.16 -6.11
C ILE A 29 2.07 -20.95 -6.75
N SER A 30 3.02 -20.34 -6.04
CA SER A 30 4.38 -20.11 -6.53
C SER A 30 5.40 -20.01 -5.39
N ALA A 31 6.69 -20.08 -5.74
CA ALA A 31 7.79 -19.98 -4.77
C ALA A 31 7.95 -18.56 -4.19
N ALA A 32 7.44 -17.55 -4.89
CA ALA A 32 7.39 -16.15 -4.43
C ALA A 32 6.19 -15.85 -3.51
N ALA A 33 5.51 -16.88 -2.99
CA ALA A 33 4.40 -16.76 -2.05
C ALA A 33 3.21 -15.94 -2.61
N TRP A 34 2.88 -16.19 -3.88
CA TRP A 34 1.61 -15.75 -4.46
C TRP A 34 0.49 -16.74 -4.12
N TYR A 35 -0.70 -16.22 -3.85
CA TYR A 35 -1.90 -16.97 -3.49
C TYR A 35 -3.11 -16.47 -4.29
N HIS A 36 -4.13 -17.31 -4.46
CA HIS A 36 -5.41 -16.84 -4.98
C HIS A 36 -6.07 -15.86 -4.01
N GLN A 37 -6.35 -14.63 -4.47
CA GLN A 37 -6.96 -13.57 -3.66
C GLN A 37 -8.27 -14.02 -3.02
N ALA A 38 -9.09 -14.80 -3.74
CA ALA A 38 -10.37 -15.29 -3.26
C ALA A 38 -10.22 -16.20 -2.03
N ALA A 39 -9.26 -17.11 -2.05
CA ALA A 39 -9.01 -18.04 -0.94
C ALA A 39 -8.54 -17.30 0.33
N VAL A 40 -7.61 -16.36 0.16
CA VAL A 40 -7.11 -15.52 1.26
C VAL A 40 -8.23 -14.64 1.83
N SER A 41 -9.05 -14.04 0.95
CA SER A 41 -10.16 -13.19 1.38
C SER A 41 -11.28 -13.98 2.07
N GLU A 42 -11.52 -15.23 1.65
CA GLU A 42 -12.46 -16.13 2.31
C GLU A 42 -11.95 -16.58 3.69
N ALA A 43 -10.67 -16.90 3.83
CA ALA A 43 -10.08 -17.25 5.12
C ALA A 43 -10.21 -16.10 6.15
N LEU A 44 -10.06 -14.84 5.71
CA LEU A 44 -10.14 -13.67 6.59
C LEU A 44 -11.58 -13.19 6.86
N PHE A 45 -12.45 -13.22 5.85
CA PHE A 45 -13.74 -12.55 5.88
C PHE A 45 -14.94 -13.45 5.52
N GLY A 46 -14.71 -14.76 5.42
CA GLY A 46 -15.69 -15.74 4.97
C GLY A 46 -16.19 -15.47 3.56
N SER A 47 -17.40 -15.96 3.25
CA SER A 47 -18.03 -15.79 1.93
C SER A 47 -18.19 -14.32 1.51
N SER A 48 -18.20 -13.38 2.46
CA SER A 48 -18.24 -11.96 2.14
C SER A 48 -16.95 -11.48 1.45
N GLY A 49 -15.79 -12.01 1.83
CA GLY A 49 -14.50 -11.70 1.20
C GLY A 49 -14.43 -12.20 -0.23
N ALA A 50 -14.83 -13.46 -0.46
CA ALA A 50 -14.89 -14.04 -1.80
C ALA A 50 -15.82 -13.22 -2.74
N ARG A 51 -16.96 -12.73 -2.23
CA ARG A 51 -17.87 -11.88 -3.01
C ARG A 51 -17.26 -10.52 -3.36
N VAL A 52 -16.47 -9.92 -2.48
CA VAL A 52 -15.72 -8.68 -2.79
C VAL A 52 -14.74 -8.95 -3.92
N VAL A 53 -13.94 -10.02 -3.85
CA VAL A 53 -12.98 -10.36 -4.91
C VAL A 53 -13.68 -10.61 -6.25
N ALA A 54 -14.82 -11.31 -6.24
CA ALA A 54 -15.61 -11.52 -7.45
C ALA A 54 -16.16 -10.22 -8.04
N ALA A 55 -16.61 -9.28 -7.21
CA ALA A 55 -17.06 -7.96 -7.66
C ALA A 55 -15.89 -7.19 -8.31
N LEU A 56 -14.72 -7.18 -7.67
CA LEU A 56 -13.52 -6.55 -8.23
C LEU A 56 -13.09 -7.20 -9.54
N ALA A 57 -13.10 -8.53 -9.65
CA ALA A 57 -12.74 -9.22 -10.89
C ALA A 57 -13.63 -8.83 -12.07
N ALA A 58 -14.88 -8.39 -11.84
CA ALA A 58 -15.74 -7.86 -12.90
C ALA A 58 -15.30 -6.47 -13.41
N HIS A 59 -14.59 -5.70 -12.59
CA HIS A 59 -13.98 -4.41 -12.96
C HIS A 59 -12.57 -4.55 -13.57
N TYR A 60 -11.88 -5.65 -13.26
CA TYR A 60 -10.52 -5.95 -13.72
C TYR A 60 -10.53 -7.27 -14.52
N PRO A 61 -10.90 -7.25 -15.82
CA PRO A 61 -11.07 -8.46 -16.62
C PRO A 61 -9.77 -9.24 -16.85
N ASP A 62 -8.63 -8.55 -16.89
CA ASP A 62 -7.30 -9.17 -16.96
C ASP A 62 -6.76 -9.58 -15.58
N HIS A 63 -7.63 -9.53 -14.57
CA HIS A 63 -7.34 -9.69 -13.15
C HIS A 63 -6.34 -8.64 -12.62
N PHE A 64 -6.04 -8.78 -11.34
CA PHE A 64 -5.22 -7.84 -10.61
C PHE A 64 -4.35 -8.59 -9.61
N VAL A 65 -3.33 -7.90 -9.12
CA VAL A 65 -2.54 -8.36 -8.00
C VAL A 65 -2.55 -7.37 -6.87
N TRP A 66 -2.27 -7.90 -5.68
CA TRP A 66 -2.10 -7.13 -4.46
C TRP A 66 -0.95 -7.72 -3.64
N ALA A 67 -0.40 -6.94 -2.70
CA ALA A 67 0.62 -7.44 -1.79
C ALA A 67 0.49 -6.75 -0.43
N THR A 68 0.77 -7.48 0.65
CA THR A 68 0.71 -6.96 2.02
C THR A 68 1.47 -5.65 2.20
N GLN A 69 2.66 -5.57 1.61
CA GLN A 69 3.61 -4.46 1.72
C GLN A 69 3.13 -3.22 0.98
N PHE A 70 2.11 -3.32 0.11
CA PHE A 70 1.63 -2.21 -0.72
C PHE A 70 0.65 -1.29 0.02
N SER A 71 0.21 -1.66 1.22
CA SER A 71 -0.58 -0.72 2.02
C SER A 71 0.28 0.41 2.58
N ASN A 72 -0.34 1.58 2.73
CA ASN A 72 0.22 2.73 3.46
C ASN A 72 -0.01 2.64 4.98
N VAL A 73 -0.95 1.78 5.42
CA VAL A 73 -1.24 1.46 6.83
C VAL A 73 -1.59 -0.03 6.93
N HIS A 74 -0.96 -0.75 7.86
CA HIS A 74 -1.09 -2.20 7.99
C HIS A 74 -1.94 -2.57 9.22
N THR A 75 -3.24 -2.76 9.01
CA THR A 75 -4.18 -3.17 10.09
C THR A 75 -4.55 -4.65 10.02
N THR A 76 -4.62 -5.21 8.81
CA THR A 76 -5.08 -6.58 8.57
C THR A 76 -3.95 -7.59 8.63
N PHE A 77 -2.77 -7.19 8.15
CA PHE A 77 -1.61 -8.05 8.06
C PHE A 77 -0.48 -7.41 8.84
N ALA A 78 0.27 -8.22 9.60
CA ALA A 78 1.44 -7.73 10.30
C ALA A 78 2.55 -7.49 9.26
N PHE A 79 2.87 -6.22 9.02
CA PHE A 79 4.02 -5.81 8.22
C PHE A 79 4.76 -4.69 8.93
N THR A 80 6.06 -4.90 9.14
CA THR A 80 6.94 -3.88 9.68
C THR A 80 7.48 -3.06 8.53
N GLU A 81 7.11 -1.78 8.49
CA GLU A 81 7.66 -0.83 7.53
C GLU A 81 9.19 -0.74 7.70
N PRO A 82 9.97 -0.71 6.58
CA PRO A 82 11.42 -0.57 6.66
C PRO A 82 11.87 0.84 7.10
N GLY A 83 10.93 1.79 7.15
CA GLY A 83 11.21 3.20 7.31
C GLY A 83 11.91 3.80 6.09
N PHE A 84 12.10 5.12 6.11
CA PHE A 84 12.84 5.85 5.08
C PHE A 84 13.27 7.22 5.61
N VAL A 85 14.19 7.87 4.91
CA VAL A 85 14.60 9.25 5.20
C VAL A 85 13.94 10.19 4.20
N LEU A 86 13.24 11.21 4.71
CA LEU A 86 12.69 12.32 3.93
C LEU A 86 12.78 13.61 4.73
N ASP A 87 13.14 14.70 4.06
CA ASP A 87 13.28 16.03 4.67
C ASP A 87 14.18 16.01 5.92
N ASP A 88 15.30 15.29 5.84
CA ASP A 88 16.27 15.04 6.92
C ASP A 88 15.71 14.36 8.18
N VAL A 89 14.50 13.79 8.10
CA VAL A 89 13.84 13.05 9.18
C VAL A 89 13.75 11.56 8.81
N VAL A 90 14.02 10.70 9.79
CA VAL A 90 13.79 9.25 9.67
C VAL A 90 12.33 8.96 10.02
N TRP A 91 11.56 8.52 9.05
CA TRP A 91 10.15 8.17 9.22
C TRP A 91 10.01 6.66 9.33
N ARG A 92 9.24 6.21 10.32
CA ARG A 92 8.91 4.79 10.50
C ARG A 92 8.09 4.22 9.35
N GLY A 93 7.29 5.06 8.68
CA GLY A 93 6.50 4.64 7.53
C GLY A 93 5.72 5.79 6.88
N PRO A 94 4.97 5.49 5.80
CA PRO A 94 4.25 6.51 5.04
C PRO A 94 3.19 7.27 5.84
N GLU A 95 2.51 6.59 6.78
CA GLU A 95 1.47 7.20 7.60
C GLU A 95 2.02 8.29 8.52
N GLN A 96 3.19 8.07 9.13
CA GLN A 96 3.83 9.05 10.00
C GLN A 96 4.15 10.34 9.24
N TYR A 97 4.76 10.21 8.05
CA TYR A 97 5.03 11.34 7.16
C TYR A 97 3.73 12.03 6.75
N PHE A 98 2.76 11.28 6.25
CA PHE A 98 1.49 11.81 5.76
C PHE A 98 0.72 12.61 6.82
N GLN A 99 0.72 12.14 8.07
CA GLN A 99 0.04 12.82 9.18
C GLN A 99 0.79 14.07 9.64
N ALA A 100 2.14 14.06 9.63
CA ALA A 100 2.93 15.25 9.96
C ALA A 100 2.73 16.36 8.92
N GLN A 101 2.62 15.99 7.64
CA GLN A 101 2.44 16.91 6.52
C GLN A 101 1.06 17.60 6.48
N LYS A 102 0.13 17.22 7.37
CA LYS A 102 -1.13 17.96 7.55
C LYS A 102 -0.91 19.34 8.13
N ALA A 103 0.14 19.54 8.93
CA ALA A 103 0.49 20.85 9.44
C ALA A 103 1.20 21.69 8.38
N ALA A 104 0.98 23.01 8.43
CA ALA A 104 1.81 23.94 7.69
C ALA A 104 3.26 23.85 8.18
N HIS A 105 4.22 24.03 7.28
CA HIS A 105 5.67 23.94 7.56
C HIS A 105 6.23 25.13 8.35
N ASP A 106 5.38 25.78 9.16
CA ASP A 106 5.76 26.92 9.99
C ASP A 106 6.46 26.43 11.27
N PRO A 107 7.74 26.82 11.50
CA PRO A 107 8.43 26.50 12.74
C PRO A 107 7.89 27.36 13.91
N PRO A 108 7.91 26.84 15.15
CA PRO A 108 8.40 25.52 15.56
C PRO A 108 7.36 24.38 15.40
N THR A 109 6.11 24.73 15.10
CA THR A 109 4.97 23.80 15.16
C THR A 109 5.16 22.55 14.30
N TYR A 110 5.64 22.70 13.07
CA TYR A 110 5.91 21.54 12.22
C TYR A 110 7.01 20.63 12.78
N ALA A 111 8.12 21.21 13.24
CA ALA A 111 9.26 20.44 13.74
C ALA A 111 8.88 19.59 14.97
N ASP A 112 8.10 20.16 15.89
CA ASP A 112 7.61 19.44 17.06
C ASP A 112 6.66 18.30 16.69
N LEU A 113 5.75 18.53 15.73
CA LEU A 113 4.82 17.51 15.24
C LEU A 113 5.54 16.39 14.50
N ALA A 114 6.49 16.73 13.62
CA ALA A 114 7.31 15.78 12.90
C ALA A 114 8.10 14.90 13.88
N ALA A 115 8.77 15.49 14.87
CA ALA A 115 9.50 14.76 15.90
C ALA A 115 8.59 13.84 16.73
N ALA A 116 7.37 14.28 17.04
CA ALA A 116 6.40 13.47 17.79
C ALA A 116 5.81 12.31 16.99
N MET A 117 5.72 12.44 15.66
CA MET A 117 5.10 11.42 14.80
C MET A 117 6.10 10.47 14.14
N ALA A 118 7.36 10.89 13.93
CA ALA A 118 8.33 10.19 13.10
C ALA A 118 8.47 8.69 13.41
N ASP A 119 8.52 8.32 14.69
CA ASP A 119 8.65 6.93 15.16
C ASP A 119 7.36 6.36 15.80
N ALA A 120 6.29 7.15 15.82
CA ALA A 120 5.01 6.78 16.44
C ALA A 120 4.36 5.58 15.74
N SER A 121 3.46 4.86 16.44
CA SER A 121 2.60 3.88 15.77
C SER A 121 1.71 4.57 14.72
N PRO A 122 1.22 3.86 13.68
CA PRO A 122 0.27 4.43 12.73
C PRO A 122 -0.97 5.04 13.41
N GLU A 123 -1.49 4.41 14.46
CA GLU A 123 -2.63 4.89 15.23
C GLU A 123 -2.31 6.17 16.02
N GLU A 124 -1.11 6.24 16.63
CA GLU A 124 -0.64 7.41 17.35
C GLU A 124 -0.42 8.60 16.41
N ALA A 125 0.25 8.37 15.27
CA ALA A 125 0.45 9.37 14.23
C ALA A 125 -0.90 9.87 13.68
N PHE A 126 -1.83 8.98 13.40
CA PHE A 126 -3.19 9.34 12.98
C PHE A 126 -3.90 10.20 14.02
N ALA A 127 -3.84 9.82 15.31
CA ALA A 127 -4.46 10.58 16.39
C ALA A 127 -3.84 11.97 16.58
N LEU A 128 -2.52 12.10 16.42
CA LEU A 128 -1.81 13.37 16.47
C LEU A 128 -2.16 14.24 15.25
N GLY A 129 -2.11 13.70 14.04
CA GLY A 129 -2.43 14.42 12.81
C GLY A 129 -3.89 14.89 12.73
N ARG A 130 -4.83 14.18 13.39
CA ARG A 130 -6.22 14.62 13.57
C ARG A 130 -6.38 15.84 14.48
N ARG A 131 -5.41 16.12 15.35
CA ARG A 131 -5.40 17.26 16.27
C ARG A 131 -4.50 18.41 15.80
N ALA A 132 -3.61 18.14 14.84
CA ALA A 132 -2.74 19.13 14.25
C ALA A 132 -3.54 20.20 13.49
N PRO A 133 -3.08 21.47 13.47
CA PRO A 133 -3.62 22.48 12.55
C PRO A 133 -3.50 21.98 11.12
N LEU A 134 -4.59 22.02 10.36
CA LEU A 134 -4.58 21.57 8.96
C LEU A 134 -4.14 22.74 8.06
N ARG A 135 -3.19 22.48 7.17
CA ARG A 135 -2.80 23.41 6.10
C ARG A 135 -3.97 23.66 5.13
N ASP A 136 -4.08 24.89 4.63
CA ASP A 136 -5.23 25.34 3.85
C ASP A 136 -5.39 24.63 2.50
N ASP A 137 -4.29 24.17 1.91
CA ASP A 137 -4.20 23.47 0.63
C ASP A 137 -4.22 21.93 0.78
N TRP A 138 -4.56 21.39 1.96
CA TRP A 138 -4.43 19.95 2.24
C TRP A 138 -5.14 19.06 1.23
N GLU A 139 -6.37 19.42 0.83
CA GLU A 139 -7.15 18.62 -0.11
C GLU A 139 -6.50 18.56 -1.50
N ASP A 140 -5.75 19.59 -1.87
CA ASP A 140 -5.02 19.68 -3.14
C ASP A 140 -3.71 18.88 -3.09
N VAL A 141 -3.00 18.88 -1.95
CA VAL A 141 -1.64 18.31 -1.84
C VAL A 141 -1.57 16.90 -1.27
N LYS A 142 -2.63 16.40 -0.60
CA LYS A 142 -2.59 15.09 0.08
C LYS A 142 -2.16 13.93 -0.82
N VAL A 143 -2.55 13.95 -2.10
CA VAL A 143 -2.17 12.89 -3.04
C VAL A 143 -0.67 12.92 -3.31
N ASP A 144 -0.10 14.10 -3.53
CA ASP A 144 1.33 14.26 -3.79
C ASP A 144 2.16 13.97 -2.54
N VAL A 145 1.68 14.36 -1.35
CA VAL A 145 2.31 14.00 -0.08
C VAL A 145 2.41 12.49 0.09
N MET A 146 1.32 11.75 -0.17
CA MET A 146 1.35 10.28 -0.12
C MET A 146 2.27 9.71 -1.21
N ARG A 147 2.28 10.30 -2.40
CA ARG A 147 3.16 9.89 -3.51
C ARG A 147 4.62 9.95 -3.13
N VAL A 148 5.04 11.05 -2.52
CA VAL A 148 6.41 11.23 -2.02
C VAL A 148 6.76 10.18 -0.97
N ALA A 149 5.87 9.93 -0.01
CA ALA A 149 6.09 8.94 1.04
C ALA A 149 6.19 7.49 0.52
N VAL A 150 5.28 7.11 -0.39
CA VAL A 150 5.27 5.78 -1.01
C VAL A 150 6.52 5.61 -1.87
N GLU A 151 6.89 6.61 -2.68
CA GLU A 151 8.10 6.55 -3.48
C GLU A 151 9.36 6.40 -2.61
N ALA A 152 9.46 7.17 -1.51
CA ALA A 152 10.58 7.04 -0.58
C ALA A 152 10.67 5.65 0.05
N LYS A 153 9.54 5.08 0.51
CA LYS A 153 9.47 3.72 1.05
C LYS A 153 10.00 2.68 0.08
N PHE A 154 9.52 2.68 -1.17
CA PHE A 154 9.91 1.68 -2.16
C PHE A 154 11.32 1.90 -2.71
N ARG A 155 11.86 3.11 -2.65
CA ARG A 155 13.26 3.38 -3.00
C ARG A 155 14.23 3.00 -1.87
N ALA A 156 13.81 3.10 -0.62
CA ALA A 156 14.63 2.78 0.54
C ALA A 156 14.87 1.27 0.74
N ASP A 157 13.96 0.42 0.23
CA ASP A 157 14.06 -1.04 0.38
C ASP A 157 14.07 -1.75 -0.98
N ASP A 158 15.18 -2.41 -1.29
CA ASP A 158 15.37 -3.15 -2.54
C ASP A 158 14.37 -4.30 -2.71
N SER A 159 13.95 -4.96 -1.63
CA SER A 159 13.00 -6.08 -1.71
C SER A 159 11.61 -5.58 -2.09
N LEU A 160 11.17 -4.45 -1.51
CA LEU A 160 9.94 -3.77 -1.89
C LEU A 160 9.99 -3.28 -3.34
N ARG A 161 11.11 -2.68 -3.75
CA ARG A 161 11.32 -2.26 -5.14
C ARG A 161 11.15 -3.44 -6.10
N GLN A 162 11.84 -4.54 -5.84
CA GLN A 162 11.74 -5.75 -6.67
C GLN A 162 10.32 -6.33 -6.64
N LEU A 163 9.62 -6.27 -5.51
CA LEU A 163 8.26 -6.80 -5.40
C LEU A 163 7.32 -6.01 -6.30
N LEU A 164 7.39 -4.68 -6.24
CA LEU A 164 6.62 -3.80 -7.11
C LEU A 164 6.91 -4.08 -8.59
N LEU A 165 8.18 -4.19 -8.98
CA LEU A 165 8.56 -4.50 -10.36
C LEU A 165 8.03 -5.86 -10.83
N SER A 166 8.04 -6.87 -9.96
CA SER A 166 7.57 -8.23 -10.29
C SER A 166 6.08 -8.33 -10.61
N THR A 167 5.31 -7.29 -10.30
CA THR A 167 3.87 -7.25 -10.56
C THR A 167 3.49 -6.85 -11.97
N ALA A 168 4.44 -6.35 -12.77
CA ALA A 168 4.14 -5.95 -14.14
C ALA A 168 3.74 -7.17 -15.00
N PRO A 169 2.79 -7.01 -15.95
CA PRO A 169 2.09 -5.78 -16.32
C PRO A 169 0.76 -5.56 -15.55
N HIS A 170 0.48 -6.35 -14.51
CA HIS A 170 -0.84 -6.49 -13.91
C HIS A 170 -1.32 -5.25 -13.16
N ALA A 171 -2.64 -5.07 -13.09
CA ALA A 171 -3.25 -4.01 -12.30
C ALA A 171 -2.96 -4.20 -10.79
N LEU A 172 -2.70 -3.11 -10.07
CA LEU A 172 -2.55 -3.11 -8.61
C LEU A 172 -3.82 -2.57 -7.97
N VAL A 173 -4.49 -3.40 -7.16
CA VAL A 173 -5.82 -3.07 -6.61
C VAL A 173 -5.81 -3.06 -5.09
N GLN A 174 -6.08 -1.90 -4.51
CA GLN A 174 -6.14 -1.70 -3.06
C GLN A 174 -7.55 -1.96 -2.54
N ILE A 175 -7.77 -3.12 -1.92
CA ILE A 175 -9.07 -3.49 -1.34
C ILE A 175 -9.23 -2.81 0.02
N LYS A 176 -9.81 -1.60 0.03
CA LYS A 176 -10.08 -0.82 1.26
C LYS A 176 -11.59 -0.60 1.43
N PRO A 177 -12.31 -1.44 2.19
CA PRO A 177 -13.77 -1.40 2.30
C PRO A 177 -14.34 -0.09 2.85
N HIS A 178 -13.56 0.64 3.66
CA HIS A 178 -13.99 1.85 4.36
C HIS A 178 -13.29 3.12 3.82
N ASP A 179 -12.55 2.99 2.72
CA ASP A 179 -11.76 4.08 2.13
C ASP A 179 -11.74 3.96 0.60
N PRO A 180 -12.84 4.33 -0.08
CA PRO A 180 -12.96 4.25 -1.53
C PRO A 180 -12.18 5.35 -2.25
N PHE A 181 -11.50 6.26 -1.54
CA PHE A 181 -10.61 7.24 -2.16
C PHE A 181 -9.24 6.60 -2.42
N TRP A 182 -8.62 6.02 -1.38
CA TRP A 182 -7.32 5.37 -1.53
C TRP A 182 -7.41 3.95 -2.11
N GLY A 183 -8.56 3.29 -2.00
CA GLY A 183 -8.80 1.96 -2.56
C GLY A 183 -10.09 1.86 -3.38
N THR A 184 -10.51 0.63 -3.68
CA THR A 184 -11.66 0.34 -4.55
C THR A 184 -13.00 0.23 -3.83
N GLY A 185 -13.02 0.27 -2.49
CA GLY A 185 -14.21 -0.11 -1.73
C GLY A 185 -14.52 -1.61 -1.84
N ARG A 186 -15.77 -2.00 -1.54
CA ARG A 186 -16.21 -3.40 -1.60
C ARG A 186 -16.73 -3.82 -2.98
N ASP A 187 -17.18 -2.87 -3.77
CA ASP A 187 -17.85 -3.10 -5.05
C ASP A 187 -16.96 -2.82 -6.27
N GLY A 188 -15.77 -2.24 -6.07
CA GLY A 188 -14.87 -1.90 -7.18
C GLY A 188 -15.03 -0.49 -7.72
N SER A 189 -15.96 0.31 -7.18
CA SER A 189 -16.27 1.65 -7.67
C SER A 189 -15.36 2.76 -7.12
N GLY A 190 -14.53 2.45 -6.12
CA GLY A 190 -13.58 3.41 -5.53
C GLY A 190 -12.46 3.80 -6.49
N ALA A 191 -11.82 4.93 -6.20
CA ALA A 191 -10.83 5.57 -7.06
C ALA A 191 -9.49 4.82 -7.14
N ASN A 192 -9.20 3.90 -6.21
CA ASN A 192 -7.95 3.12 -6.20
C ASN A 192 -6.66 3.98 -6.26
N MET A 193 -6.69 5.20 -5.73
CA MET A 193 -5.60 6.19 -5.90
C MET A 193 -4.22 5.64 -5.50
N LEU A 194 -4.14 4.82 -4.45
CA LEU A 194 -2.89 4.23 -4.00
C LEU A 194 -2.40 3.11 -4.95
N GLY A 195 -3.31 2.33 -5.54
CA GLY A 195 -2.97 1.33 -6.55
C GLY A 195 -2.41 1.97 -7.81
N ASP A 196 -3.08 3.02 -8.30
CA ASP A 196 -2.66 3.78 -9.48
C ASP A 196 -1.29 4.43 -9.26
N MET A 197 -1.09 5.04 -8.09
CA MET A 197 0.20 5.63 -7.69
C MET A 197 1.34 4.61 -7.64
N LEU A 198 1.09 3.39 -7.18
CA LEU A 198 2.07 2.32 -7.20
C LEU A 198 2.39 1.86 -8.63
N MET A 199 1.40 1.84 -9.52
CA MET A 199 1.62 1.54 -10.94
C MET A 199 2.42 2.64 -11.65
N ASP A 200 2.17 3.92 -11.34
CA ASP A 200 2.99 5.04 -11.81
C ASP A 200 4.44 4.87 -11.34
N LEU A 201 4.64 4.58 -10.05
CA LEU A 201 5.97 4.36 -9.48
C LEU A 201 6.66 3.16 -10.12
N ARG A 202 5.94 2.05 -10.34
CA ARG A 202 6.44 0.87 -11.05
C ARG A 202 6.95 1.24 -12.44
N ALA A 203 6.17 2.01 -13.21
CA ALA A 203 6.56 2.44 -14.55
C ALA A 203 7.82 3.32 -14.53
N LYS A 204 7.94 4.26 -13.58
CA LYS A 204 9.15 5.06 -13.37
C LYS A 204 10.37 4.19 -13.09
N LEU A 205 10.26 3.28 -12.11
CA LEU A 205 11.37 2.41 -11.71
C LEU A 205 11.78 1.43 -12.83
N MET A 206 10.84 0.95 -13.64
CA MET A 206 11.16 0.12 -14.80
C MET A 206 11.95 0.89 -15.86
N ALA A 207 11.62 2.16 -16.09
CA ALA A 207 12.36 3.01 -17.02
C ALA A 207 13.81 3.24 -16.53
N GLU A 208 14.02 3.45 -15.23
CA GLU A 208 15.35 3.60 -14.62
C GLU A 208 16.23 2.34 -14.77
N VAL A 209 15.64 1.14 -14.82
CA VAL A 209 16.37 -0.12 -15.02
C VAL A 209 16.72 -0.36 -16.50
N GLY A 210 15.99 0.29 -17.42
CA GLY A 210 16.20 0.19 -18.86
C GLY A 210 17.24 1.15 -19.43
N GLU A 211 17.71 2.11 -18.62
CA GLU A 211 18.83 3.03 -18.92
C GLU A 211 20.18 2.42 -18.55
#